data_AF-A0A3M6KGJ2-F1
#
_entry.id   AF-A0A3M6KGJ2-F1
#
_cell.length_a   1.000
_cell.length_b   1.000
_cell.length_c   1.000
_cell.angle_alpha   90.00
_cell.angle_beta   90.00
_cell.angle_gamma   90.00
#
_symmetry.space_group_name_H-M   'P 1'
#
loop_
_entity.id
_entity.type
_entity.pdbx_description
1 polymer ?
#
loop_
_entity_poly.entity_id
_entity_poly.type
_entity_poly.pdbx_seq_one_letter_code
_entity_poly.pdbx_strand_id
1 'polypeptide(L)'
;MELPRQIVVGEKNIDQVGDFLKSLSNPKKVSIISGKNVKKIIGKQIDQSLKDAKIRAIWHLAKSNQVKETEEIQKKVKAAKSDIIIGLGGGRSVDIAKL
;
A
#
# COMPACT_ATOMS: atom_id res chain seq x y z
N MET A 1 20.02 15.85 0.08
CA MET A 1 18.98 15.03 -0.57
C MET A 1 18.77 13.79 0.28
N GLU A 2 17.53 13.46 0.60
CA GLU A 2 17.19 12.17 1.22
C GLU A 2 16.72 11.19 0.15
N LEU A 3 17.20 9.95 0.24
CA LEU A 3 16.87 8.86 -0.70
C LEU A 3 16.10 7.76 0.03
N PRO A 4 15.27 6.97 -0.67
CA PRO A 4 14.62 5.81 -0.08
C PRO A 4 15.67 4.82 0.47
N ARG A 5 15.41 4.29 1.67
CA ARG A 5 16.32 3.36 2.35
C ARG A 5 16.51 2.03 1.62
N GLN A 6 15.48 1.59 0.89
CA GLN A 6 15.48 0.39 0.07
C GLN A 6 14.68 0.63 -1.20
N ILE A 7 15.21 0.15 -2.34
CA ILE A 7 14.57 0.20 -3.64
C ILE A 7 14.77 -1.17 -4.29
N VAL A 8 13.70 -1.74 -4.84
CA VAL A 8 13.75 -3.00 -5.60
C VAL A 8 13.25 -2.71 -7.01
N VAL A 9 14.09 -3.01 -8.01
CA VAL A 9 13.81 -2.78 -9.43
C VAL A 9 13.99 -4.10 -10.18
N GLY A 10 13.05 -4.41 -11.07
CA GLY A 10 13.04 -5.67 -11.82
C GLY A 10 11.64 -6.07 -12.27
N GLU A 11 11.56 -7.18 -12.99
CA GLU A 11 10.30 -7.76 -13.44
C GLU A 11 9.68 -8.64 -12.35
N LYS A 12 8.34 -8.71 -12.33
CA LYS A 12 7.57 -9.61 -11.44
C LYS A 12 7.82 -9.44 -9.93
N ASN A 13 8.37 -8.29 -9.51
CA ASN A 13 8.57 -7.98 -8.08
C ASN A 13 7.27 -7.95 -7.27
N ILE A 14 6.11 -7.82 -7.93
CA ILE A 14 4.82 -7.71 -7.25
C ILE A 14 4.46 -8.96 -6.42
N ASP A 15 4.95 -10.12 -6.84
CA ASP A 15 4.70 -11.38 -6.13
C ASP A 15 5.53 -11.48 -4.82
N GLN A 16 6.52 -10.59 -4.64
CA GLN A 16 7.44 -10.55 -3.50
C GLN A 16 7.15 -9.41 -2.51
N VAL A 17 6.03 -8.70 -2.65
CA VAL A 17 5.69 -7.56 -1.80
C VAL A 17 5.63 -7.93 -0.31
N GLY A 18 5.10 -9.11 0.03
CA GLY A 18 5.07 -9.58 1.41
C GLY A 18 6.48 -9.75 2.02
N ASP A 19 7.40 -10.35 1.28
CA ASP A 19 8.78 -10.57 1.72
C ASP A 19 9.56 -9.26 1.82
N PHE A 20 9.35 -8.34 0.88
CA PHE A 20 9.91 -7.00 0.94
C PHE A 20 9.50 -6.28 2.23
N LEU A 21 8.20 -6.28 2.55
CA LEU A 21 7.70 -5.64 3.77
C LEU A 21 8.23 -6.31 5.04
N LYS A 22 8.41 -7.64 5.02
CA LYS A 22 9.08 -8.35 6.11
C LYS A 22 10.51 -7.87 6.33
N SER A 23 11.26 -7.71 5.25
CA SER A 23 12.65 -7.22 5.31
C SER A 23 12.76 -5.77 5.78
N LEU A 24 11.71 -4.96 5.56
CA LEU A 24 11.69 -3.55 5.96
C LEU A 24 11.42 -3.39 7.46
N SER A 25 10.36 -4.03 7.98
CA SER A 25 9.99 -3.90 9.41
C SER A 25 9.17 -5.06 10.00
N ASN A 26 8.96 -6.15 9.25
CA ASN A 26 8.15 -7.30 9.68
C ASN A 26 6.75 -6.94 10.22
N PRO A 27 5.94 -6.20 9.43
CA PRO A 27 4.62 -5.75 9.88
C PRO A 27 3.62 -6.92 9.98
N LYS A 28 2.66 -6.81 10.89
CA LYS A 28 1.53 -7.76 10.99
C LYS A 28 0.28 -7.25 10.26
N LYS A 29 0.18 -5.94 10.05
CA LYS A 29 -0.98 -5.28 9.45
C LYS A 29 -0.55 -4.09 8.60
N VAL A 30 -1.09 -4.00 7.39
CA VAL A 30 -0.80 -2.90 6.46
C VAL A 30 -2.08 -2.27 5.91
N SER A 31 -2.02 -0.96 5.68
CA SER A 31 -3.05 -0.20 4.97
C SER A 31 -2.59 0.11 3.56
N ILE A 32 -3.35 -0.33 2.56
CA ILE A 32 -3.03 -0.15 1.14
C ILE A 32 -3.96 0.90 0.55
N ILE A 33 -3.41 2.00 0.08
CA ILE A 33 -4.14 3.06 -0.61
C ILE A 33 -3.93 2.87 -2.11
N SER A 34 -5.03 2.70 -2.86
CA SER A 34 -4.96 2.34 -4.27
C SER A 34 -6.15 2.89 -5.07
N GLY A 35 -6.00 2.98 -6.38
CA GLY A 35 -7.14 3.15 -7.29
C GLY A 35 -7.93 1.83 -7.47
N LYS A 36 -9.21 1.95 -7.85
CA LYS A 36 -10.09 0.79 -8.13
C LYS A 36 -9.54 -0.10 -9.26
N ASN A 37 -9.02 0.50 -10.33
CA ASN A 37 -8.49 -0.24 -11.47
C ASN A 37 -7.22 -1.02 -11.10
N VAL A 38 -6.31 -0.40 -10.35
CA VAL A 38 -5.08 -1.04 -9.86
C VAL A 38 -5.43 -2.25 -8.98
N LYS A 39 -6.34 -2.09 -8.01
CA LYS A 39 -6.81 -3.22 -7.19
C LYS A 39 -7.44 -4.32 -8.04
N LYS A 40 -8.18 -3.98 -9.10
CA LYS A 40 -8.80 -4.98 -10.00
C LYS A 40 -7.74 -5.80 -10.75
N ILE A 41 -6.67 -5.17 -11.23
CA ILE A 41 -5.65 -5.80 -12.08
C ILE A 41 -4.69 -6.64 -11.22
N ILE A 42 -4.13 -6.04 -10.17
CA ILE A 42 -3.01 -6.64 -9.40
C ILE A 42 -3.35 -6.97 -7.94
N GLY A 43 -4.55 -6.62 -7.46
CA GLY A 43 -4.90 -6.78 -6.04
C GLY A 43 -4.82 -8.22 -5.55
N LYS A 44 -5.20 -9.20 -6.38
CA LYS A 44 -5.11 -10.63 -6.03
C LYS A 44 -3.66 -11.09 -5.79
N GLN A 45 -2.71 -10.63 -6.62
CA GLN A 45 -1.30 -10.99 -6.47
C GLN A 45 -0.71 -10.39 -5.19
N ILE A 46 -1.02 -9.11 -4.93
CA ILE A 46 -0.63 -8.44 -3.68
C ILE A 46 -1.21 -9.16 -2.47
N ASP A 47 -2.52 -9.44 -2.47
CA ASP A 47 -3.19 -10.10 -1.34
C ASP A 47 -2.61 -11.50 -1.09
N GLN A 48 -2.27 -12.24 -2.15
CA GLN A 48 -1.63 -13.55 -2.04
C GLN A 48 -0.23 -13.44 -1.43
N SER A 49 0.62 -12.56 -1.96
CA SER A 49 1.98 -12.31 -1.43
C SER A 49 1.96 -11.91 0.05
N LEU A 50 1.03 -11.01 0.43
CA LEU A 50 0.86 -10.60 1.83
C LEU A 50 0.37 -11.74 2.72
N LYS A 51 -0.55 -12.58 2.22
CA LYS A 51 -1.07 -13.74 2.94
C LYS A 51 0.03 -14.77 3.20
N ASP A 52 0.86 -15.08 2.21
CA ASP A 52 2.00 -15.98 2.34
C ASP A 52 3.02 -15.43 3.36
N ALA A 53 3.14 -14.11 3.42
CA ALA A 53 3.90 -13.41 4.43
C ALA A 53 3.22 -13.32 5.82
N LYS A 54 1.98 -13.82 5.99
CA LYS A 54 1.16 -13.70 7.22
C LYS A 54 0.86 -12.23 7.62
N ILE A 55 0.75 -11.35 6.63
CA ILE A 55 0.45 -9.92 6.80
C ILE A 55 -1.02 -9.68 6.47
N ARG A 56 -1.75 -8.99 7.35
CA ARG A 56 -3.14 -8.59 7.09
C ARG A 56 -3.20 -7.29 6.31
N ALA A 57 -3.98 -7.23 5.25
CA ALA A 57 -4.16 -6.02 4.44
C ALA A 57 -5.53 -5.37 4.64
N ILE A 58 -5.56 -4.04 4.70
CA ILE A 58 -6.80 -3.25 4.59
C ILE A 58 -6.69 -2.33 3.38
N TRP A 59 -7.64 -2.44 2.45
CA TRP A 59 -7.66 -1.63 1.24
C TRP A 59 -8.48 -0.36 1.41
N HIS A 60 -7.91 0.77 1.01
CA HIS A 60 -8.54 2.08 0.95
C HIS A 60 -8.52 2.56 -0.51
N LEU A 61 -9.70 2.73 -1.11
CA LEU A 61 -9.81 3.08 -2.53
C LEU A 61 -9.93 4.60 -2.73
N ALA A 62 -8.93 5.19 -3.38
CA ALA A 62 -8.93 6.59 -3.79
C ALA A 62 -9.61 6.77 -5.16
N LYS A 63 -10.70 7.53 -5.21
CA LYS A 63 -11.47 7.83 -6.43
C LYS A 63 -11.10 9.18 -7.05
N SER A 64 -10.69 10.16 -6.24
CA SER A 64 -10.23 11.48 -6.66
C SER A 64 -9.09 12.01 -5.77
N ASN A 65 -8.55 13.18 -6.13
CA ASN A 65 -7.57 13.94 -5.34
C ASN A 65 -8.24 15.12 -4.58
N GLN A 66 -9.57 15.13 -4.46
CA GLN A 66 -10.25 16.17 -3.69
C GLN A 66 -9.87 16.06 -2.21
N VAL A 67 -9.70 17.22 -1.56
CA VAL A 67 -9.29 17.32 -0.15
C VAL A 67 -10.19 16.48 0.75
N LYS A 68 -11.51 16.62 0.59
CA LYS A 68 -12.51 15.87 1.38
C LYS A 68 -12.33 14.36 1.30
N GLU A 69 -12.07 13.82 0.11
CA GLU A 69 -11.88 12.38 -0.05
C GLU A 69 -10.54 11.92 0.55
N THR A 70 -9.50 12.73 0.39
CA THR A 70 -8.18 12.48 0.99
C THR A 70 -8.29 12.42 2.51
N GLU A 71 -8.99 13.38 3.13
CA GLU A 71 -9.25 13.40 4.58
C GLU A 71 -10.05 12.17 5.06
N GLU A 72 -11.03 11.72 4.28
CA GLU A 72 -11.78 10.49 4.61
C GLU A 72 -10.88 9.25 4.59
N ILE A 73 -9.98 9.14 3.61
CA ILE A 73 -9.00 8.05 3.54
C ILE A 73 -8.04 8.12 4.72
N GLN A 74 -7.51 9.30 5.04
CA GLN A 74 -6.63 9.50 6.19
C GLN A 74 -7.30 9.07 7.50
N LYS A 75 -8.56 9.45 7.72
CA LYS A 75 -9.33 9.01 8.90
C LYS A 75 -9.45 7.49 8.96
N LYS A 76 -9.76 6.83 7.84
CA LYS A 76 -9.86 5.36 7.76
C LYS A 76 -8.52 4.67 8.01
N VAL A 77 -7.42 5.21 7.48
CA VAL A 77 -6.06 4.68 7.68
C VAL A 77 -5.61 4.85 9.13
N LYS A 78 -5.85 6.02 9.75
CA LYS A 78 -5.56 6.26 11.17
C LYS A 78 -6.35 5.31 12.08
N ALA A 79 -7.64 5.11 11.79
CA ALA A 79 -8.48 4.17 12.53
C ALA A 79 -8.04 2.70 12.36
N ALA A 80 -7.41 2.36 11.21
CA ALA A 80 -6.92 1.02 10.96
C ALA A 80 -5.76 0.61 11.88
N LYS A 81 -4.99 1.56 12.44
CA LYS A 81 -3.81 1.26 13.29
C LYS A 81 -2.89 0.22 12.65
N SER A 82 -2.55 0.44 11.39
CA SER A 82 -1.65 -0.42 10.61
C SER A 82 -0.19 -0.08 10.90
N ASP A 83 0.69 -1.07 10.79
CA ASP A 83 2.13 -0.91 11.05
C ASP A 83 2.83 -0.17 9.91
N ILE A 84 2.35 -0.38 8.67
CA ILE A 84 2.84 0.27 7.45
C ILE A 84 1.66 0.75 6.59
N ILE A 85 1.86 1.88 5.91
CA ILE A 85 1.00 2.39 4.84
C ILE A 85 1.69 2.14 3.49
N ILE A 86 0.94 1.65 2.51
CA ILE A 86 1.41 1.36 1.15
C ILE A 86 0.61 2.20 0.17
N GLY A 87 1.27 3.08 -0.58
CA GLY A 87 0.70 3.71 -1.77
C GLY A 87 0.90 2.83 -3.00
N LEU A 88 -0.18 2.32 -3.60
CA LEU A 88 -0.12 1.41 -4.74
C LEU A 88 -0.83 2.02 -5.97
N GLY A 89 -0.06 2.21 -7.06
CA GLY A 89 -0.56 2.77 -8.32
C GLY A 89 0.26 3.97 -8.78
N GLY A 90 -0.41 4.93 -9.43
CA GLY A 90 0.22 6.19 -9.87
C GLY A 90 0.25 7.28 -8.79
N GLY A 91 0.61 8.50 -9.20
CA GLY A 91 0.86 9.66 -8.31
C GLY A 91 -0.20 9.86 -7.24
N ARG A 92 -1.49 9.93 -7.61
CA ARG A 92 -2.60 10.13 -6.65
C ARG A 92 -2.56 9.19 -5.44
N SER A 93 -2.43 7.88 -5.65
CA SER A 93 -2.48 6.92 -4.54
C SER A 93 -1.22 6.98 -3.69
N VAL A 94 -0.07 7.27 -4.31
CA VAL A 94 1.23 7.42 -3.64
C VAL A 94 1.28 8.72 -2.84
N ASP A 95 0.75 9.82 -3.37
CA ASP A 95 0.72 11.12 -2.71
C ASP A 95 -0.21 11.10 -1.51
N ILE A 96 -1.42 10.53 -1.64
CA ILE A 96 -2.34 10.34 -0.50
C ILE A 96 -1.69 9.49 0.61
N ALA A 97 -0.85 8.51 0.27
CA ALA A 97 -0.15 7.69 1.25
C ALA A 97 0.98 8.42 2.01
N LYS A 98 1.49 9.52 1.46
CA LYS A 98 2.53 10.35 2.08
C LYS A 98 1.98 11.42 3.04
N LEU A 99 0.68 11.69 2.99
CA LEU A 99 -0.01 12.73 3.76
C LEU A 99 -0.64 12.17 5.06
#